data_AF-T1JIN0-F1
#
_entry.id   AF-T1JIN0-F1
#
_cell.length_a   1.000
_cell.length_b   1.000
_cell.length_c   1.000
_cell.angle_alpha   90.00
_cell.angle_beta   90.00
_cell.angle_gamma   90.00
#
_symmetry.space_group_name_H-M   'P 1'
#
loop_
_entity.id
_entity.type
_entity.pdbx_description
1 polymer ?
#
loop_
_entity_poly.entity_id
_entity_poly.type
_entity_poly.pdbx_seq_one_letter_code
_entity_poly.pdbx_strand_id
1 'polypeptide(L)'
;MNDDSTTHKWDSKETEDPCEDVYCGHGRECQLDGNGQPQCVCQRYCKKHKKMVCGSDGNLYPNHCELHRASCVTGTSITIDRKNSCLKRKGKKIENSIQSTILLLIFL
;
A
#
# COMPACT_ATOMS: atom_id res chain seq x y z
N MET A 1 45.98 15.00 -31.20
CA MET A 1 44.74 14.27 -30.91
C MET A 1 44.14 14.88 -29.66
N ASN A 2 43.06 15.64 -29.79
CA ASN A 2 42.25 16.07 -28.64
C ASN A 2 40.94 15.30 -28.77
N ASP A 3 40.71 14.37 -27.85
CA ASP A 3 39.43 13.67 -27.70
C ASP A 3 38.45 14.62 -27.01
N ASP A 4 37.68 15.35 -27.81
CA ASP A 4 36.48 16.06 -27.37
C ASP A 4 35.26 15.26 -27.87
N SER A 5 35.05 14.10 -27.25
CA SER A 5 33.72 13.48 -27.19
C SER A 5 32.94 14.29 -26.15
N THR A 6 31.76 14.86 -26.39
CA THR A 6 30.66 14.34 -27.18
C THR A 6 29.70 15.51 -27.39
N THR A 7 29.49 15.93 -28.63
CA THR A 7 28.35 16.79 -28.98
C THR A 7 27.09 15.93 -29.00
N HIS A 8 26.51 15.66 -27.82
CA HIS A 8 25.08 15.40 -27.74
C HIS A 8 24.35 16.73 -27.86
N LYS A 9 24.28 17.21 -29.11
CA LYS A 9 23.36 18.27 -29.51
C LYS A 9 21.96 17.66 -29.60
N TRP A 10 21.23 17.68 -28.50
CA TRP A 10 19.78 17.64 -28.51
C TRP A 10 19.34 18.98 -27.94
N ASP A 11 19.03 19.93 -28.83
CA ASP A 11 18.29 21.13 -28.48
C ASP A 11 16.85 20.72 -28.10
N SER A 12 16.70 20.03 -26.97
CA SER A 12 15.41 19.82 -26.31
C SER A 12 15.30 20.92 -25.28
N LYS A 13 14.40 21.87 -25.50
CA LYS A 13 13.82 22.66 -24.42
C LYS A 13 13.45 21.70 -23.28
N GLU A 14 14.26 21.66 -22.23
CA GLU A 14 13.88 21.01 -20.98
C GLU A 14 12.72 21.81 -20.41
N THR A 15 11.51 21.33 -20.60
CA THR A 15 10.45 21.64 -19.66
C THR A 15 10.75 20.79 -18.44
N GLU A 16 11.44 21.36 -17.46
CA GLU A 16 11.66 20.72 -16.14
C GLU A 16 10.30 20.15 -15.67
N ASP A 17 10.24 18.84 -15.40
CA ASP A 17 9.03 18.22 -14.85
C ASP A 17 8.83 18.79 -13.43
N PRO A 18 7.75 19.55 -13.15
CA PRO A 18 7.53 20.13 -11.83
C PRO A 18 7.39 19.08 -10.70
N CYS A 19 7.22 17.81 -11.05
CA CYS A 19 7.16 16.69 -10.11
C CYS A 19 8.50 15.94 -9.93
N GLU A 20 9.56 16.25 -10.67
CA GLU A 20 10.83 15.49 -10.67
C GLU A 20 11.43 15.38 -9.25
N ASP A 21 11.51 16.50 -8.53
CA ASP A 21 12.12 16.58 -7.20
C ASP A 21 11.09 16.62 -6.05
N VAL A 22 9.83 16.28 -6.32
CA VAL A 22 8.75 16.37 -5.32
C VAL A 22 8.57 15.06 -4.57
N TYR A 23 8.88 15.07 -3.27
CA TYR A 23 8.62 13.94 -2.38
C TYR A 23 7.26 14.05 -1.66
N CYS A 24 6.31 13.18 -2.02
CA CYS A 24 4.96 13.17 -1.44
C CYS A 24 4.75 12.24 -0.23
N GLY A 25 5.76 11.46 0.16
CA GLY A 25 5.61 10.43 1.19
C GLY A 25 4.87 9.17 0.73
N HIS A 26 4.67 8.24 1.65
CA HIS A 26 4.08 6.93 1.33
C HIS A 26 2.59 7.00 0.98
N GLY A 27 2.17 6.19 0.00
CA GLY A 27 0.78 6.11 -0.43
C GLY A 27 0.29 7.32 -1.21
N ARG A 28 1.21 8.20 -1.62
CA ARG A 28 0.96 9.42 -2.36
C ARG A 28 1.84 9.50 -3.59
N GLU A 29 1.40 10.26 -4.57
CA GLU A 29 2.13 10.54 -5.81
C GLU A 29 1.98 12.01 -6.20
N CYS A 30 2.98 12.55 -6.89
CA CYS A 30 2.93 13.91 -7.42
C CYS A 30 2.11 13.93 -8.72
N GLN A 31 1.23 14.92 -8.85
CA GLN A 31 0.48 15.21 -10.07
C GLN A 31 0.34 16.71 -10.25
N LEU A 32 0.31 17.17 -11.49
CA LEU A 32 0.03 18.57 -11.79
C LEU A 32 -1.47 18.86 -11.64
N ASP A 33 -1.80 19.99 -11.02
CA ASP A 33 -3.17 20.51 -10.98
C ASP A 33 -3.56 21.19 -12.31
N GLY A 34 -4.75 21.80 -12.36
CA GLY A 34 -5.24 22.50 -13.55
C GLY A 34 -4.40 23.74 -13.95
N ASN A 35 -3.53 24.21 -13.06
CA ASN A 35 -2.63 25.34 -13.29
C ASN A 35 -1.19 24.89 -13.59
N GLY A 36 -0.93 23.58 -13.67
CA GLY A 36 0.41 23.03 -13.88
C GLY A 36 1.28 23.03 -12.62
N GLN A 37 0.70 23.19 -11.42
CA GLN A 37 1.47 23.16 -10.17
C GLN A 37 1.53 21.75 -9.59
N PRO A 38 2.69 21.32 -9.04
CA PRO A 38 2.81 20.00 -8.43
C PRO A 38 1.97 19.90 -7.16
N GLN A 39 1.20 18.82 -7.07
CA GLN A 39 0.32 18.51 -5.94
C GLN A 39 0.49 17.04 -5.52
N CYS A 40 0.57 16.81 -4.21
CA CYS A 40 0.62 15.46 -3.67
C CYS A 40 -0.78 14.93 -3.45
N VAL A 41 -1.15 13.90 -4.21
CA VAL A 41 -2.44 13.23 -4.12
C VAL A 41 -2.27 11.78 -3.66
N CYS A 42 -3.34 11.15 -3.17
CA CYS A 42 -3.28 9.72 -2.88
C CYS A 42 -2.98 8.93 -4.15
N GLN A 43 -2.10 7.94 -4.03
CA GLN A 43 -1.69 7.09 -5.14
C GLN A 43 -2.92 6.49 -5.82
N ARG A 44 -3.09 6.72 -7.12
CA ARG A 44 -4.27 6.22 -7.84
C ARG A 44 -4.23 4.71 -7.98
N TYR A 45 -3.04 4.17 -8.28
CA TYR A 45 -2.82 2.75 -8.55
C TYR A 45 -1.61 2.21 -7.79
N CYS A 46 -1.78 1.04 -7.20
CA CYS A 46 -0.68 0.26 -6.64
C CYS A 46 -0.36 -0.92 -7.56
N LYS A 47 0.94 -1.22 -7.72
CA LYS A 47 1.38 -2.40 -8.47
C LYS A 47 0.78 -3.67 -7.83
N LYS A 48 0.11 -4.49 -8.63
CA LYS A 48 -0.51 -5.73 -8.17
C LYS A 48 0.56 -6.77 -7.83
N HIS A 49 0.82 -6.93 -6.54
CA HIS A 49 1.63 -8.01 -6.01
C HIS A 49 1.10 -8.42 -4.63
N LYS A 50 1.21 -9.71 -4.30
CA LYS A 50 0.67 -10.28 -3.06
C LYS A 50 1.80 -10.48 -2.05
N LYS A 51 2.04 -9.45 -1.24
CA LYS A 51 2.94 -9.48 -0.08
C LYS A 51 2.15 -8.92 1.10
N MET A 52 1.25 -9.75 1.64
CA MET A 52 0.23 -9.28 2.58
C MET A 52 0.85 -8.60 3.79
N VAL A 53 0.24 -7.50 4.24
CA VAL A 53 0.65 -6.77 5.44
C VAL A 53 -0.54 -6.55 6.36
N CYS A 54 -0.32 -6.71 7.66
CA CYS A 54 -1.31 -6.41 8.68
C CYS A 54 -1.23 -4.92 9.02
N GLY A 55 -2.36 -4.22 8.99
CA GLY A 55 -2.46 -2.83 9.43
C GLY A 55 -2.75 -2.71 10.93
N SER A 56 -2.35 -1.59 11.53
CA SER A 56 -2.66 -1.24 12.92
C SER A 56 -4.16 -1.01 13.16
N ASP A 57 -4.92 -0.83 12.08
CA ASP A 57 -6.39 -0.78 12.06
C ASP A 57 -7.04 -2.17 12.09
N GLY A 58 -6.24 -3.24 12.17
CA GLY A 58 -6.71 -4.62 12.22
C GLY A 58 -7.09 -5.21 10.86
N ASN A 59 -6.90 -4.46 9.77
CA ASN A 59 -7.17 -4.93 8.41
C ASN A 59 -5.95 -5.58 7.78
N LEU A 60 -6.19 -6.44 6.79
CA LEU A 60 -5.15 -7.11 6.03
C LEU A 60 -5.11 -6.52 4.62
N TYR A 61 -3.95 -5.98 4.25
CA TYR A 61 -3.75 -5.31 2.97
C TYR A 61 -2.98 -6.22 2.00
N PRO A 62 -3.28 -6.19 0.69
CA PRO A 62 -2.59 -7.02 -0.29
C PRO A 62 -1.07 -6.80 -0.35
N ASN A 63 -0.63 -5.56 -0.12
CA ASN A 63 0.77 -5.15 -0.05
C ASN A 63 0.93 -3.80 0.65
N HIS A 64 2.19 -3.37 0.82
CA HIS A 64 2.57 -2.12 1.47
C HIS A 64 1.98 -0.86 0.81
N CYS A 65 1.92 -0.82 -0.53
CA CYS A 65 1.35 0.32 -1.25
C CYS A 65 -0.14 0.48 -0.93
N GLU A 66 -0.90 -0.61 -0.96
CA GLU A 66 -2.33 -0.59 -0.65
C GLU A 66 -2.61 -0.13 0.79
N LEU A 67 -1.75 -0.51 1.75
CA LEU A 67 -1.86 -0.04 3.14
C LEU A 67 -1.71 1.49 3.24
N HIS A 68 -0.65 2.05 2.65
CA HIS A 68 -0.41 3.50 2.70
C HIS A 68 -1.40 4.29 1.85
N ARG A 69 -1.82 3.73 0.71
CA ARG A 69 -2.89 4.31 -0.11
C ARG A 69 -4.19 4.39 0.68
N ALA A 70 -4.56 3.33 1.41
CA ALA A 70 -5.72 3.34 2.28
C ALA A 70 -5.58 4.42 3.36
N SER A 71 -4.42 4.49 4.04
CA SER A 71 -4.11 5.53 5.02
C SER A 71 -4.30 6.95 4.46
N CYS A 72 -3.87 7.19 3.22
CA CYS A 72 -4.07 8.47 2.54
C CYS A 72 -5.55 8.74 2.26
N VAL A 73 -6.25 7.79 1.64
CA VAL A 73 -7.66 7.96 1.21
C VAL A 73 -8.60 8.16 2.40
N THR A 74 -8.36 7.47 3.51
CA THR A 74 -9.20 7.58 4.71
C THR A 74 -8.78 8.75 5.62
N GLY A 75 -7.64 9.38 5.38
CA GLY A 75 -7.09 10.41 6.26
C GLY A 75 -6.69 9.90 7.64
N THR A 76 -6.48 8.58 7.80
CA THR A 76 -6.11 7.96 9.08
C THR A 76 -4.70 7.40 9.03
N SER A 77 -3.94 7.51 10.11
CA SER A 77 -2.61 6.88 10.20
C SER A 77 -2.72 5.36 10.37
N ILE A 78 -2.42 4.61 9.31
CA ILE A 78 -2.38 3.15 9.33
C ILE A 78 -0.92 2.73 9.22
N THR A 79 -0.43 2.05 10.23
CA THR A 79 0.96 1.54 10.29
C THR A 79 0.97 0.03 10.16
N ILE A 80 2.13 -0.56 9.87
CA ILE A 80 2.26 -2.01 9.80
C ILE A 80 2.23 -2.59 11.22
N ASP A 81 1.25 -3.43 11.51
CA ASP A 81 1.24 -4.26 12.72
C ASP A 81 2.14 -5.49 12.55
N ARG A 82 3.36 -5.41 13.08
CA ARG A 82 4.33 -6.51 13.06
C ARG A 82 3.90 -7.72 13.90
N LYS A 83 2.95 -7.56 14.83
CA LYS A 83 2.41 -8.66 15.64
C LYS A 83 1.40 -9.50 14.86
N ASN A 84 1.03 -9.08 13.65
CA ASN A 84 0.09 -9.75 12.76
C ASN A 84 -1.26 -10.06 13.44
N SER A 85 -1.79 -9.11 14.22
CA SER A 85 -2.98 -9.32 15.06
C SER A 85 -4.23 -9.63 14.22
N CYS A 86 -4.33 -9.10 13.01
CA CYS A 86 -5.39 -9.38 12.04
C CYS A 86 -5.44 -10.86 11.61
N LEU A 87 -4.31 -11.57 11.61
CA LEU A 87 -4.25 -12.98 11.21
C LEU A 87 -4.67 -13.94 12.33
N LYS A 88 -4.53 -13.52 13.60
CA LYS A 88 -4.88 -14.35 14.77
C LYS A 88 -6.37 -14.67 14.86
N ARG A 89 -7.23 -13.83 14.26
CA ARG A 89 -8.69 -14.03 14.28
C ARG A 89 -9.18 -15.10 13.30
N LYS A 90 -8.37 -15.54 12.31
CA LYS A 90 -8.79 -16.53 11.32
C LYS A 90 -8.67 -17.99 11.79
N GLY A 91 -8.12 -18.23 12.99
CA GLY A 91 -7.95 -19.57 13.58
C GLY A 91 -9.05 -20.04 14.53
N LYS A 92 -10.04 -19.22 14.89
CA LYS A 92 -11.22 -19.68 15.66
C LYS A 92 -12.31 -20.20 14.71
N LYS A 93 -12.05 -21.31 14.03
CA LYS A 93 -13.16 -22.17 13.57
C LYS A 93 -13.62 -23.01 14.77
N ILE A 94 -14.93 -23.04 14.93
CA ILE A 94 -15.70 -23.56 16.05
C ILE A 94 -15.41 -25.06 16.24
N GLU A 95 -14.51 -25.41 17.15
CA GLU A 95 -14.44 -26.76 17.72
C GLU A 95 -15.40 -26.79 18.90
N ASN A 96 -16.72 -26.77 18.63
CA ASN A 96 -17.76 -26.85 19.67
C ASN A 96 -19.13 -27.32 19.16
N SER A 97 -19.22 -28.01 18.02
CA SER A 97 -20.49 -28.61 17.56
C SER A 97 -20.56 -30.13 17.74
N ILE A 98 -19.43 -30.81 17.99
CA ILE A 98 -19.38 -32.27 18.10
C ILE A 98 -19.54 -32.74 19.56
N GLN A 99 -19.21 -31.90 20.54
CA GLN A 99 -19.27 -32.29 21.97
C GLN A 99 -20.70 -32.33 22.53
N SER A 100 -21.65 -31.60 21.91
CA SER A 100 -23.04 -31.53 22.39
C SER A 100 -23.89 -32.72 21.91
N THR A 101 -23.58 -33.31 20.74
CA THR A 101 -24.30 -34.47 20.21
C THR A 101 -23.82 -35.79 20.82
N ILE A 102 -22.53 -35.92 21.12
CA ILE A 102 -21.97 -37.12 21.78
C ILE A 102 -22.52 -37.28 23.20
N LEU A 103 -22.77 -36.18 23.92
CA LEU A 103 -23.33 -36.23 25.27
C LEU A 103 -24.76 -36.82 25.30
N LEU A 104 -25.55 -36.62 24.24
CA LEU A 104 -26.92 -37.16 24.14
C LEU A 104 -26.97 -38.66 23.85
N LEU A 105 -25.92 -39.24 23.26
CA LEU A 105 -25.86 -40.67 22.89
C LEU A 105 -25.34 -41.56 24.02
N ILE A 106 -24.68 -40.99 25.04
CA ILE A 106 -24.17 -41.74 26.20
C ILE A 106 -25.27 -41.97 27.26
N PHE A 107 -26.38 -41.22 27.19
CA PHE A 107 -27.54 -41.34 28.09
C PHE A 107 -28.76 -42.02 27.47
N LEU A 108 -28.62 -42.65 26.29
CA LEU A 108 -29.61 -43.54 25.66
C LEU A 108 -29.10 -44.97 25.67
#